data_AF-A0A954HR97-F1
#
_entry.id   AF-A0A954HR97-F1
#
_cell.length_a   1.000
_cell.length_b   1.000
_cell.length_c   1.000
_cell.angle_alpha   90.00
_cell.angle_beta   90.00
_cell.angle_gamma   90.00
#
_symmetry.space_group_name_H-M   'P 1'
#
loop_
_entity.id
_entity.type
_entity.pdbx_description
1 polymer ?
#
loop_
_entity_poly.entity_id
_entity_poly.type
_entity_poly.pdbx_seq_one_letter_code
_entity_poly.pdbx_strand_id
1 'polypeptide(L)'
;MTSVTRRLLFRLFAAGASLLSFRRRRVAAAEPQAQQPKGDGSTEFHGFGATTHDRVWLGEHFWANPMEDWRIADGAAEVQSGGGDRNVHLITHQLTNP
;
A
#
# COMPACT_ATOMS: atom_id res chain seq x y z
N MET A 1 -28.36 -14.41 -27.67
CA MET A 1 -28.70 -14.68 -26.25
C MET A 1 -27.63 -14.01 -25.40
N THR A 2 -27.93 -12.82 -24.89
CA THR A 2 -26.99 -11.96 -24.14
C THR A 2 -26.83 -12.51 -22.72
N SER A 3 -25.65 -13.06 -22.38
CA SER A 3 -25.38 -13.55 -21.03
C SER A 3 -25.07 -12.39 -20.09
N VAL A 4 -26.00 -12.13 -19.18
CA VAL A 4 -25.83 -11.15 -18.09
C VAL A 4 -24.72 -11.68 -17.19
N THR A 5 -23.59 -10.97 -17.23
CA THR A 5 -22.35 -11.40 -16.56
C THR A 5 -22.46 -11.19 -15.05
N ARG A 6 -22.08 -12.21 -14.27
CA ARG A 6 -21.98 -12.26 -12.79
C ARG A 6 -21.36 -11.02 -12.11
N ARG A 7 -20.69 -10.16 -12.88
CA ARG A 7 -20.05 -8.90 -12.48
C ARG A 7 -21.04 -7.75 -12.22
N LEU A 8 -22.26 -7.79 -12.77
CA LEU A 8 -23.25 -6.73 -12.56
C LEU A 8 -23.95 -6.82 -11.20
N LEU A 9 -24.09 -8.04 -10.65
CA LEU A 9 -24.87 -8.32 -9.45
C LEU A 9 -24.14 -7.90 -8.15
N PHE A 10 -22.81 -7.86 -8.15
CA PHE A 10 -22.03 -7.40 -6.98
C PHE A 10 -22.03 -5.88 -6.78
N ARG A 11 -22.47 -5.07 -7.77
CA ARG A 11 -22.39 -3.59 -7.69
C ARG A 11 -23.59 -2.92 -7.02
N LEU A 12 -24.63 -3.65 -6.63
CA LEU A 12 -25.89 -3.07 -6.12
C LEU A 12 -26.08 -3.12 -4.59
N PHE A 13 -25.09 -3.57 -3.80
CA PHE A 13 -25.25 -3.72 -2.33
C PHE A 13 -24.56 -2.65 -1.45
N ALA A 14 -23.99 -1.58 -2.00
CA ALA A 14 -23.27 -0.56 -1.22
C ALA A 14 -23.94 0.83 -1.24
N ALA A 15 -25.21 0.90 -0.82
CA ALA A 15 -25.91 2.17 -0.63
C ALA A 15 -26.66 2.19 0.70
N GLY A 16 -26.13 2.94 1.69
CA GLY A 16 -26.91 3.36 2.86
C GLY A 16 -26.14 3.34 4.18
N ALA A 17 -25.52 4.48 4.54
CA ALA A 17 -25.44 5.03 5.90
C ALA A 17 -24.40 6.17 5.98
N SER A 18 -24.58 7.24 5.20
CA SER A 18 -23.94 8.52 5.51
C SER A 18 -24.91 9.32 6.36
N LEU A 19 -24.74 9.34 7.69
CA LEU A 19 -25.22 10.37 8.62
C LEU A 19 -24.82 10.03 10.07
N LEU A 20 -24.23 11.02 10.76
CA LEU A 20 -23.83 11.09 12.19
C LEU A 20 -22.54 10.36 12.62
N SER A 21 -21.44 11.12 12.70
CA SER A 21 -20.90 11.55 14.01
C SER A 21 -19.66 12.41 13.84
N PHE A 22 -19.88 13.72 13.88
CA PHE A 22 -18.83 14.70 14.15
C PHE A 22 -18.38 14.59 15.61
N ARG A 23 -17.06 14.75 15.79
CA ARG A 23 -16.38 15.31 16.98
C ARG A 23 -15.98 14.32 18.09
N ARG A 24 -14.88 13.59 17.87
CA ARG A 24 -14.00 13.15 18.97
C ARG A 24 -13.45 14.40 19.69
N ARG A 25 -13.77 14.55 20.98
CA ARG A 25 -13.08 15.50 21.87
C ARG A 25 -11.60 15.10 21.91
N ARG A 26 -10.69 16.02 21.55
CA ARG A 26 -9.29 15.88 21.93
C ARG A 26 -9.22 16.18 23.42
N VAL A 27 -9.10 15.13 24.23
CA VAL A 27 -8.52 15.27 25.57
C VAL A 27 -7.04 15.51 25.34
N ALA A 28 -6.55 16.70 25.69
CA ALA A 28 -5.13 16.96 25.78
C ALA A 28 -4.59 16.22 27.01
N ALA A 29 -4.43 14.90 26.87
CA ALA A 29 -3.52 14.17 27.72
C ALA A 29 -2.13 14.55 27.23
N ALA A 30 -1.33 15.15 28.11
CA ALA A 30 0.08 15.35 27.87
C ALA A 30 0.70 13.97 27.62
N GLU A 31 0.98 13.70 26.35
CA GLU A 31 1.67 12.50 25.93
C GLU A 31 3.11 12.64 26.44
N PRO A 32 3.63 11.70 27.24
CA PRO A 32 5.05 11.63 27.49
C PRO A 32 5.71 11.60 26.12
N GLN A 33 6.66 12.51 25.87
CA GLN A 33 7.50 12.42 24.69
C GLN A 33 8.22 11.08 24.77
N ALA A 34 7.66 10.07 24.09
CA ALA A 34 8.33 8.82 23.87
C ALA A 34 9.59 9.17 23.09
N GLN A 35 10.75 9.03 23.74
CA GLN A 35 12.03 9.08 23.06
C GLN A 35 11.92 8.22 21.81
N GLN A 36 12.03 8.85 20.64
CA GLN A 36 12.23 8.15 19.38
C GLN A 36 13.40 7.17 19.61
N PRO A 37 13.23 5.86 19.39
CA PRO A 37 14.36 4.96 19.43
C PRO A 37 15.39 5.50 18.43
N LYS A 38 16.60 5.75 18.91
CA LYS A 38 17.76 6.08 18.08
C LYS A 38 17.99 4.87 17.19
N GLY A 39 17.38 4.88 16.01
CA GLY A 39 17.43 3.77 15.07
C GLY A 39 18.88 3.51 14.70
N ASP A 40 19.33 2.26 14.87
CA ASP A 40 20.59 1.75 14.37
C ASP A 40 20.56 1.75 12.84
N GLY A 41 20.71 2.92 12.21
CA GLY A 41 20.83 3.05 10.75
C GLY A 41 19.73 2.36 9.94
N SER A 42 18.55 2.11 10.53
CA SER A 42 17.43 1.49 9.83
C SER A 42 17.01 2.43 8.72
N THR A 43 17.24 2.03 7.47
CA THR A 43 16.91 2.78 6.26
C THR A 43 15.47 3.29 6.35
N GLU A 44 15.31 4.59 6.60
CA GLU A 44 14.02 5.25 6.54
C GLU A 44 13.55 5.18 5.08
N PHE A 45 12.51 4.37 4.84
CA PHE A 45 12.01 4.19 3.49
C PHE A 45 11.23 5.44 3.06
N HIS A 46 11.77 6.16 2.09
CA HIS A 46 11.04 7.19 1.36
C HIS A 46 10.33 6.54 0.17
N GLY A 47 9.01 6.73 0.08
CA GLY A 47 8.15 6.21 -0.99
C GLY A 47 8.61 6.52 -2.42
N PHE A 48 7.89 5.99 -3.40
CA PHE A 48 8.01 6.47 -4.78
C PHE A 48 7.60 7.94 -4.87
N GLY A 49 8.27 8.70 -5.73
CA GLY A 49 8.04 10.12 -5.91
C GLY A 49 8.33 10.60 -7.32
N ALA A 50 8.14 11.90 -7.58
CA ALA A 50 8.22 12.50 -8.92
C ALA A 50 9.58 12.32 -9.64
N THR A 51 10.65 12.00 -8.92
CA THR A 51 11.98 11.72 -9.47
C THR A 51 12.21 10.24 -9.80
N THR A 52 11.23 9.37 -9.50
CA THR A 52 11.33 7.94 -9.76
C THR A 52 11.00 7.67 -11.21
N HIS A 53 11.92 7.02 -11.92
CA HIS A 53 11.74 6.66 -13.32
C HIS A 53 10.73 5.52 -13.45
N ASP A 54 9.94 5.57 -14.52
CA ASP A 54 9.07 4.47 -14.93
C ASP A 54 9.88 3.24 -15.31
N ARG A 55 9.51 2.08 -14.77
CA ARG A 55 10.20 0.81 -14.99
C ARG A 55 9.37 -0.38 -14.49
N VAL A 56 9.59 -1.56 -15.06
CA VAL A 56 8.91 -2.81 -14.63
C VAL A 56 9.35 -3.25 -13.23
N TRP A 57 10.57 -2.91 -12.80
CA TRP A 57 11.11 -3.37 -11.53
C TRP A 57 10.94 -2.33 -10.40
N LEU A 58 10.30 -2.71 -9.30
CA LEU A 58 10.07 -1.78 -8.18
C LEU A 58 11.37 -1.38 -7.45
N GLY A 59 12.38 -2.25 -7.47
CA GLY A 59 13.66 -2.04 -6.79
C GLY A 59 13.95 -3.14 -5.77
N GLU A 60 15.18 -3.16 -5.26
CA GLU A 60 15.69 -4.20 -4.35
C GLU A 60 15.06 -4.18 -2.95
N HIS A 61 14.55 -3.02 -2.54
CA HIS A 61 13.85 -2.86 -1.26
C HIS A 61 12.47 -3.54 -1.25
N PHE A 62 12.00 -4.04 -2.39
CA PHE A 62 10.70 -4.66 -2.51
C PHE A 62 10.79 -6.09 -2.97
N TRP A 63 9.98 -6.93 -2.35
CA TRP A 63 9.61 -8.23 -2.89
C TRP A 63 8.15 -8.17 -3.35
N ALA A 64 7.99 -7.99 -4.65
CA ALA A 64 6.68 -8.01 -5.30
C ALA A 64 6.31 -9.45 -5.64
N ASN A 65 5.02 -9.82 -5.49
CA ASN A 65 4.56 -11.14 -5.91
C ASN A 65 4.94 -11.42 -7.37
N PRO A 66 5.79 -12.43 -7.65
CA PRO A 66 6.29 -12.68 -9.01
C PRO A 66 5.23 -13.13 -10.02
N MET A 67 4.04 -13.51 -9.56
CA MET A 67 2.92 -13.91 -10.41
C MET A 67 2.18 -12.72 -11.06
N GLU A 68 2.67 -11.51 -10.82
CA GLU A 68 2.03 -10.25 -11.15
C GLU A 68 2.93 -9.39 -12.05
N ASP A 69 2.32 -8.68 -12.99
CA ASP A 69 3.03 -7.70 -13.82
C ASP A 69 3.07 -6.35 -13.09
N TRP A 70 4.10 -6.16 -12.27
CA TRP A 70 4.35 -4.90 -11.57
C TRP A 70 5.13 -3.90 -12.42
N ARG A 71 4.90 -2.62 -12.17
CA ARG A 71 5.73 -1.51 -12.66
C ARG A 71 5.67 -0.31 -11.73
N ILE A 72 6.63 0.58 -11.87
CA ILE A 72 6.53 1.97 -11.48
C ILE A 72 6.02 2.75 -12.69
N ALA A 73 4.97 3.54 -12.49
CA ALA A 73 4.46 4.51 -13.45
C ALA A 73 4.07 5.78 -12.70
N ASP A 74 4.49 6.94 -13.20
CA ASP A 74 4.16 8.26 -12.64
C ASP A 74 4.42 8.38 -11.12
N GLY A 75 5.53 7.77 -10.67
CA GLY A 75 5.91 7.78 -9.25
C GLY A 75 5.02 6.93 -8.34
N ALA A 76 4.29 5.96 -8.88
CA ALA A 76 3.51 4.98 -8.11
C ALA A 76 3.80 3.54 -8.57
N ALA A 77 3.68 2.57 -7.66
CA ALA A 77 3.69 1.16 -8.02
C ALA A 77 2.30 0.74 -8.49
N GLU A 78 2.24 0.10 -9.65
CA GLU A 78 1.01 -0.37 -10.28
C GLU A 78 1.15 -1.84 -10.67
N VAL A 79 0.03 -2.58 -10.61
CA VAL A 79 -0.11 -3.89 -11.23
C VAL A 79 -0.89 -3.73 -12.54
N GLN A 80 -0.37 -4.29 -13.63
CA GLN A 80 -0.97 -4.14 -14.96
C GLN A 80 -2.16 -5.08 -15.18
N SER A 81 -2.30 -6.12 -14.34
CA SER A 81 -3.40 -7.07 -14.36
C SER A 81 -4.42 -6.77 -13.25
N GLY A 82 -5.70 -6.95 -13.55
CA GLY A 82 -6.75 -6.87 -12.53
C GLY A 82 -6.86 -8.17 -11.73
N GLY A 83 -7.10 -8.08 -10.43
CA GLY A 83 -7.31 -9.25 -9.57
C GLY A 83 -7.23 -8.91 -8.08
N GLY A 84 -7.62 -9.87 -7.23
CA GLY A 84 -7.39 -9.82 -5.78
C GLY A 84 -6.01 -10.33 -5.40
N ASP A 85 -5.66 -10.23 -4.12
CA ASP A 85 -4.45 -10.84 -3.53
C ASP A 85 -3.12 -10.35 -4.12
N ARG A 86 -3.11 -9.12 -4.63
CA ARG A 86 -1.92 -8.40 -5.12
C ARG A 86 -1.12 -7.91 -3.91
N ASN A 87 0.08 -8.43 -3.70
CA ASN A 87 0.91 -8.07 -2.55
C ASN A 87 2.33 -7.67 -2.97
N VAL A 88 2.88 -6.73 -2.19
CA VAL A 88 4.26 -6.24 -2.25
C VAL A 88 4.74 -6.11 -0.81
N HIS A 89 5.94 -6.61 -0.54
CA HIS A 89 6.57 -6.59 0.78
C HIS A 89 7.78 -5.66 0.79
N LEU A 90 7.91 -4.84 1.84
CA LEU A 90 9.12 -4.04 2.09
C LEU A 90 10.17 -4.92 2.78
N ILE A 91 11.34 -5.02 2.17
CA ILE A 91 12.49 -5.74 2.73
C ILE A 91 13.23 -4.79 3.66
N THR A 92 13.18 -5.08 4.96
CA THR A 92 13.79 -4.25 6.02
C THR A 92 15.13 -4.82 6.52
N HIS A 93 15.36 -6.12 6.30
CA HIS A 93 16.54 -6.84 6.80
C HIS A 93 16.95 -7.92 5.79
N GLN A 94 18.26 -8.18 5.71
CA GLN A 94 18.83 -9.26 4.91
C GLN A 94 19.71 -10.14 5.79
N LEU A 95 19.56 -11.46 5.66
CA LEU A 95 20.49 -12.41 6.27
C LEU A 95 21.78 -12.45 5.47
N THR A 96 22.89 -12.09 6.08
CA THR A 96 24.21 -11.99 5.42
C THR A 96 25.19 -13.09 5.85
N ASN A 97 24.83 -13.93 6.82
CA ASN A 97 25.65 -15.04 7.30
C ASN A 97 24.78 -16.32 7.46
N PRO A 98 24.99 -17.36 6.64
CA PRO A 98 24.15 -18.57 6.59
C PRO A 98 24.44 -19.59 7.71
#